data_AF-A0A2T5BX65-F1
#
_entry.id   AF-A0A2T5BX65-F1
#
_cell.length_a   1.000
_cell.length_b   1.000
_cell.length_c   1.000
_cell.angle_alpha   90.00
_cell.angle_beta   90.00
_cell.angle_gamma   90.00
#
_symmetry.space_group_name_H-M   'P 1'
#
loop_
_entity.id
_entity.type
_entity.pdbx_description
1 polymer ?
#
loop_
_entity_poly.entity_id
_entity_poly.type
_entity_poly.pdbx_seq_one_letter_code
_entity_poly.pdbx_strand_id
1 'polypeptide(L)'
;MSTLDKIKTLDKKFSWSFFGFLIGILGFGYAIYIDQFKEVKPNITFDILSKTQVLDLKENLNELKIIYDGEDLKEKDENLILITLKILNNGDKDIKEDDFVSQVPFGFVVNNGKIAETPQILETSNDFLKNYLKVSYDSTNTVFLNKTQIDQNQFFTIKILTICKNSEVPDIKPVGKISGMVNEFAVRNIFKDELESEDSFFERLNNDNFGIHVARFFYYIICMALFSLLIGIPSSKLSDFFDNKKKKKLIQKFRNKTKIKLSDKVDLIFELYKDYGERSIKWLDNTISNDKKLIKHVNYIKTKESRGTDDELIDDYEREELIENQMLHERRYITSSFSRIIERLIDKEIITKENEVIKVDEVFKEELKEFKYFIDLQ
;
A
#
# COMPACT_ATOMS: atom_id res chain seq x y z
N MET A 1 -2.83 -29.08 30.76
CA MET A 1 -2.58 -28.30 29.54
C MET A 1 -3.79 -27.39 29.33
N SER A 2 -3.62 -26.08 29.52
CA SER A 2 -4.74 -25.12 29.67
C SER A 2 -5.41 -24.82 28.32
N THR A 3 -6.71 -24.55 28.33
CA THR A 3 -7.50 -24.14 27.14
C THR A 3 -6.91 -22.89 26.46
N LEU A 4 -6.22 -22.04 27.20
CA LEU A 4 -5.50 -20.86 26.70
C LEU A 4 -4.29 -21.21 25.81
N ASP A 5 -3.57 -22.28 26.13
CA ASP A 5 -2.44 -22.73 25.30
C ASP A 5 -2.93 -23.33 23.98
N LYS A 6 -4.10 -23.97 24.00
CA LYS A 6 -4.79 -24.43 22.78
C LYS A 6 -5.24 -23.26 21.91
N ILE A 7 -5.73 -22.17 22.51
CA ILE A 7 -6.14 -20.96 21.76
C ILE A 7 -4.94 -20.25 21.15
N LYS A 8 -3.84 -20.06 21.89
CA LYS A 8 -2.60 -19.45 21.34
C LYS A 8 -1.96 -20.28 20.23
N THR A 9 -1.99 -21.61 20.35
CA THR A 9 -1.47 -22.50 19.30
C THR A 9 -2.40 -22.58 18.09
N LEU A 10 -3.71 -22.47 18.28
CA LEU A 10 -4.69 -22.29 17.20
C LEU A 10 -4.48 -20.96 16.47
N ASP A 11 -4.28 -19.86 17.17
CA ASP A 11 -4.09 -18.52 16.59
C ASP A 11 -2.81 -18.44 15.72
N LYS A 12 -1.72 -19.04 16.21
CA LYS A 12 -0.47 -19.14 15.44
C LYS A 12 -0.62 -20.04 14.20
N LYS A 13 -1.31 -21.19 14.31
CA LYS A 13 -1.56 -22.07 13.16
C LYS A 13 -2.52 -21.44 12.16
N PHE A 14 -3.58 -20.80 12.64
CA PHE A 14 -4.60 -20.15 11.83
C PHE A 14 -4.03 -18.98 11.04
N SER A 15 -3.13 -18.20 11.65
CA SER A 15 -2.40 -17.13 10.95
C SER A 15 -1.61 -17.67 9.75
N TRP A 16 -0.83 -18.74 9.92
CA TRP A 16 -0.06 -19.36 8.82
C TRP A 16 -0.96 -19.98 7.76
N SER A 17 -2.05 -20.65 8.16
CA SER A 17 -3.03 -21.21 7.23
C SER A 17 -3.77 -20.12 6.43
N PHE A 18 -4.07 -18.98 7.05
CA PHE A 18 -4.71 -17.84 6.39
C PHE A 18 -3.79 -17.18 5.36
N PHE A 19 -2.51 -16.96 5.71
CA PHE A 19 -1.52 -16.46 4.74
C PHE A 19 -1.32 -17.44 3.57
N GLY A 20 -1.23 -18.74 3.84
CA GLY A 20 -1.13 -19.77 2.80
C GLY A 20 -2.35 -19.78 1.87
N PHE A 21 -3.56 -19.63 2.44
CA PHE A 21 -4.80 -19.51 1.67
C PHE A 21 -4.83 -18.26 0.77
N LEU A 22 -4.40 -17.11 1.28
CA LEU A 22 -4.35 -15.86 0.51
C LEU A 22 -3.36 -15.96 -0.66
N ILE A 23 -2.17 -16.51 -0.42
CA ILE A 23 -1.18 -16.77 -1.49
C ILE A 23 -1.74 -17.78 -2.49
N GLY A 24 -2.45 -18.81 -2.03
CA GLY A 24 -3.09 -19.80 -2.90
C GLY A 24 -4.13 -19.19 -3.82
N ILE A 25 -4.98 -18.29 -3.31
CA ILE A 25 -5.97 -17.55 -4.11
C ILE A 25 -5.27 -16.67 -5.15
N LEU A 26 -4.22 -15.94 -4.76
CA LEU A 26 -3.50 -15.06 -5.69
C LEU A 26 -2.79 -15.85 -6.78
N GLY A 27 -2.13 -16.96 -6.42
CA GLY A 27 -1.50 -17.86 -7.37
C GLY A 27 -2.50 -18.48 -8.33
N PHE A 28 -3.66 -18.92 -7.82
CA PHE A 28 -4.72 -19.49 -8.65
C PHE A 28 -5.35 -18.45 -9.60
N GLY A 29 -5.64 -17.25 -9.10
CA GLY A 29 -6.15 -16.14 -9.92
C GLY A 29 -5.14 -15.73 -11.01
N TYR A 30 -3.85 -15.67 -10.67
CA TYR A 30 -2.78 -15.39 -11.63
C TYR A 30 -2.65 -16.51 -12.68
N ALA A 31 -2.76 -17.78 -12.28
CA ALA A 31 -2.71 -18.91 -13.20
C ALA A 31 -3.87 -18.87 -14.21
N ILE A 32 -5.10 -18.60 -13.75
CA ILE A 32 -6.26 -18.42 -14.64
C ILE A 32 -6.04 -17.23 -15.59
N TYR A 33 -5.50 -16.12 -15.09
CA TYR A 33 -5.22 -14.96 -15.93
C TYR A 33 -4.23 -15.29 -17.06
N ILE A 34 -3.12 -15.96 -16.75
CA ILE A 34 -2.13 -16.35 -17.75
C ILE A 34 -2.71 -17.33 -18.78
N ASP A 35 -3.49 -18.31 -18.33
CA ASP A 35 -4.01 -19.37 -19.21
C ASP A 35 -5.18 -18.90 -20.09
N GLN A 36 -6.09 -18.09 -19.55
CA GLN A 36 -7.35 -17.75 -20.22
C GLN A 36 -7.36 -16.35 -20.85
N PHE A 37 -6.52 -15.42 -20.36
CA PHE A 37 -6.61 -14.01 -20.75
C PHE A 37 -5.33 -13.47 -21.38
N LYS A 38 -4.15 -13.99 -21.02
CA LYS A 38 -2.89 -13.57 -21.63
C LYS A 38 -2.69 -14.28 -22.98
N GLU A 39 -3.35 -13.76 -24.00
CA GLU A 39 -3.12 -14.24 -25.36
C GLU A 39 -1.86 -13.60 -25.94
N VAL A 40 -0.84 -14.43 -26.19
CA VAL A 40 0.38 -14.00 -26.89
C VAL A 40 0.03 -13.76 -28.36
N LYS A 41 -0.06 -12.49 -28.76
CA LYS A 41 -0.45 -12.07 -30.12
C LYS A 41 0.57 -11.12 -30.73
N PRO A 42 0.85 -11.24 -32.03
CA PRO A 42 1.60 -10.22 -32.76
C PRO A 42 0.75 -8.96 -32.88
N ASN A 43 1.38 -7.79 -32.86
CA ASN A 43 0.70 -6.53 -33.09
C ASN A 43 1.67 -5.52 -33.71
N ILE A 44 1.29 -4.93 -34.85
CA ILE A 44 2.06 -3.88 -35.51
C ILE A 44 1.28 -2.58 -35.43
N THR A 45 1.96 -1.51 -35.04
CA THR A 45 1.43 -0.14 -35.07
C THR A 45 2.23 0.72 -36.04
N PHE A 46 1.50 1.66 -36.67
CA PHE A 46 2.02 2.68 -37.57
C PHE A 46 1.92 4.02 -36.85
N ASP A 47 3.01 4.41 -36.22
CA ASP A 47 3.09 5.58 -35.36
C ASP A 47 3.63 6.78 -36.15
N ILE A 48 2.77 7.74 -36.44
CA ILE A 48 3.18 8.99 -37.08
C ILE A 48 3.83 9.85 -36.01
N LEU A 49 5.16 9.96 -36.07
CA LEU A 49 5.97 10.73 -35.13
C LEU A 49 5.88 12.23 -35.42
N SER A 50 5.84 12.61 -36.70
CA SER A 50 5.69 14.01 -37.11
C SER A 50 5.11 14.14 -38.51
N LYS A 51 4.42 15.26 -38.73
CA LYS A 51 4.04 15.79 -40.04
C LYS A 51 4.48 17.25 -40.09
N THR A 52 5.54 17.56 -40.82
CA THR A 52 6.15 18.90 -40.82
C THR A 52 6.20 19.45 -42.23
N GLN A 53 5.70 20.67 -42.44
CA GLN A 53 5.92 21.37 -43.71
C GLN A 53 7.40 21.67 -43.88
N VAL A 54 7.96 21.31 -45.03
CA VAL A 54 9.38 21.54 -45.33
C VAL A 54 9.68 23.03 -45.46
N LEU A 55 8.71 23.78 -45.97
CA LEU A 55 8.76 25.23 -46.10
C LEU A 55 7.44 25.82 -45.61
N ASP A 56 7.51 26.73 -44.65
CA ASP A 56 6.37 27.47 -44.12
C ASP A 56 6.51 28.95 -44.52
N LEU A 57 5.61 29.40 -45.40
CA LEU A 57 5.57 30.79 -45.85
C LEU A 57 4.65 31.61 -44.95
N LYS A 58 5.26 32.44 -44.08
CA LYS A 58 4.50 33.32 -43.17
C LYS A 58 3.80 34.49 -43.88
N GLU A 59 4.30 34.88 -45.06
CA GLU A 59 3.76 35.97 -45.86
C GLU A 59 3.68 35.55 -47.33
N ASN A 60 2.59 35.91 -48.01
CA ASN A 60 2.43 35.64 -49.43
C ASN A 60 3.24 36.65 -50.26
N LEU A 61 4.44 36.26 -50.67
CA LEU A 61 5.32 37.06 -51.52
C LEU A 61 5.07 36.73 -52.99
N ASN A 62 4.42 37.64 -53.74
CA ASN A 62 3.99 37.40 -55.13
C ASN A 62 5.11 36.96 -56.09
N GLU A 63 6.35 37.39 -55.86
CA GLU A 63 7.49 37.09 -56.72
C GLU A 63 8.26 35.81 -56.33
N LEU A 64 7.92 35.20 -55.18
CA LEU A 64 8.57 33.98 -54.71
C LEU A 64 7.98 32.76 -55.44
N LYS A 65 8.87 32.00 -56.09
CA LYS A 65 8.56 30.70 -56.71
C LYS A 65 9.13 29.56 -55.88
N ILE A 66 8.37 28.49 -55.69
CA ILE A 66 8.82 27.28 -54.98
C ILE A 66 8.85 26.15 -56.00
N ILE A 67 10.04 25.87 -56.54
CA ILE A 67 10.19 24.89 -57.62
C ILE A 67 10.62 23.53 -57.04
N TYR A 68 9.86 22.49 -57.35
CA TYR A 68 10.21 21.10 -57.08
C TYR A 68 10.02 20.26 -58.35
N ASP A 69 11.05 19.52 -58.76
CA ASP A 69 11.06 18.72 -59.99
C ASP A 69 10.58 19.48 -61.26
N GLY A 70 10.94 20.77 -61.33
CA GLY A 70 10.57 21.66 -62.44
C GLY A 70 9.14 22.24 -62.37
N GLU A 71 8.36 21.90 -61.35
CA GLU A 71 7.01 22.42 -61.13
C GLU A 71 6.97 23.48 -60.02
N ASP A 72 6.23 24.57 -60.22
CA ASP A 72 6.03 25.59 -59.17
C ASP A 72 4.89 25.16 -58.25
N LEU A 73 5.24 24.67 -57.06
CA LEU A 73 4.30 24.20 -56.06
C LEU A 73 3.35 25.31 -55.61
N LYS A 74 3.85 26.56 -55.57
CA LYS A 74 3.04 27.71 -55.15
C LYS A 74 1.94 28.02 -56.16
N GLU A 75 2.25 27.93 -57.46
CA GLU A 75 1.27 28.13 -58.54
C GLU A 75 0.17 27.05 -58.51
N LYS A 76 0.52 25.83 -58.09
CA LYS A 76 -0.41 24.69 -57.98
C LYS A 76 -1.19 24.62 -56.66
N ASP A 77 -0.98 25.56 -55.74
CA ASP A 77 -1.52 25.52 -54.37
C ASP A 77 -1.14 24.23 -53.62
N GLU A 78 0.10 23.78 -53.83
CA GLU A 78 0.69 22.59 -53.24
C GLU A 78 1.80 22.94 -52.25
N ASN A 79 2.03 22.04 -51.30
CA ASN A 79 3.08 22.13 -50.30
C ASN A 79 3.80 20.81 -50.15
N LEU A 80 5.04 20.90 -49.67
CA LEU A 80 5.90 19.76 -49.41
C LEU A 80 5.87 19.43 -47.92
N ILE A 81 5.44 18.22 -47.57
CA ILE A 81 5.32 17.74 -46.20
C ILE A 81 6.25 16.56 -45.98
N LEU A 82 7.00 16.63 -44.88
CA LEU A 82 7.80 15.55 -44.36
C LEU A 82 7.01 14.78 -43.30
N ILE A 83 6.80 13.49 -43.55
CA ILE A 83 6.19 12.56 -42.59
C ILE A 83 7.27 11.64 -42.04
N THR A 84 7.37 11.56 -40.71
CA THR A 84 8.21 10.58 -40.02
C THR A 84 7.31 9.50 -39.43
N LEU A 85 7.44 8.28 -39.93
CA LEU A 85 6.58 7.15 -39.59
C LEU A 85 7.40 6.05 -38.92
N LYS A 86 7.02 5.65 -37.71
CA LYS A 86 7.62 4.52 -37.00
C LYS A 86 6.71 3.31 -37.08
N ILE A 87 7.25 2.19 -37.56
CA ILE A 87 6.56 0.90 -37.59
C ILE A 87 7.13 0.06 -36.46
N LEU A 88 6.28 -0.37 -35.53
CA LEU A 88 6.68 -1.03 -34.29
C LEU A 88 5.90 -2.34 -34.11
N ASN A 89 6.61 -3.42 -33.78
CA ASN A 89 5.98 -4.61 -33.19
C ASN A 89 5.84 -4.41 -31.67
N ASN A 90 4.65 -4.00 -31.23
CA ASN A 90 4.33 -3.86 -29.81
C ASN A 90 3.49 -5.04 -29.28
N GLY A 91 3.41 -6.13 -30.04
CA GLY A 91 2.80 -7.37 -29.59
C GLY A 91 3.72 -8.16 -28.65
N ASP A 92 3.18 -9.25 -28.11
CA ASP A 92 3.91 -10.16 -27.21
C ASP A 92 4.60 -11.31 -27.96
N LYS A 93 4.66 -11.22 -29.29
CA LYS A 93 5.15 -12.28 -30.18
C LYS A 93 6.02 -11.71 -31.29
N ASP A 94 7.11 -12.40 -31.60
CA ASP A 94 7.89 -12.16 -32.82
C ASP A 94 7.03 -12.42 -34.06
N ILE A 95 7.24 -11.61 -35.10
CA ILE A 95 6.58 -11.75 -36.39
C ILE A 95 7.61 -12.28 -37.37
N LYS A 96 7.40 -13.51 -37.85
CA LYS A 96 8.27 -14.16 -38.84
C LYS A 96 7.80 -13.86 -40.26
N GLU A 97 8.65 -14.12 -41.25
CA GLU A 97 8.31 -13.95 -42.66
C GLU A 97 7.05 -14.75 -43.06
N ASP A 98 6.91 -15.97 -42.52
CA ASP A 98 5.75 -16.85 -42.76
C ASP A 98 4.46 -16.40 -42.06
N ASP A 99 4.55 -15.50 -41.07
CA ASP A 99 3.35 -14.97 -40.41
C ASP A 99 2.61 -13.98 -41.34
N PHE A 100 3.28 -13.38 -42.33
CA PHE A 100 2.65 -12.50 -43.31
C PHE A 100 1.86 -13.28 -44.35
N VAL A 101 0.61 -12.88 -44.61
CA VAL A 101 -0.23 -13.52 -45.63
C VAL A 101 0.41 -13.32 -47.01
N SER A 102 0.84 -14.40 -47.68
CA SER A 102 1.70 -14.32 -48.87
C SER A 102 1.08 -13.51 -50.02
N GLN A 103 -0.24 -13.58 -50.22
CA GLN A 103 -0.94 -12.90 -51.32
C GLN A 103 -1.17 -11.40 -51.09
N VAL A 104 -0.99 -10.90 -49.86
CA VAL A 104 -1.27 -9.50 -49.51
C VAL A 104 0.06 -8.75 -49.36
N PRO A 105 0.23 -7.58 -50.00
CA PRO A 105 1.42 -6.75 -49.79
C PRO A 105 1.48 -6.24 -48.35
N PHE A 106 2.68 -5.95 -47.85
CA PHE A 106 2.88 -5.32 -46.55
C PHE A 106 3.45 -3.91 -46.77
N GLY A 107 2.89 -2.92 -46.08
CA GLY A 107 3.29 -1.53 -46.24
C GLY A 107 2.18 -0.57 -45.88
N PHE A 108 2.09 0.55 -46.61
CA PHE A 108 1.08 1.58 -46.38
C PHE A 108 0.86 2.45 -47.62
N VAL A 109 -0.30 3.08 -47.71
CA VAL A 109 -0.67 4.05 -48.75
C VAL A 109 -0.64 5.44 -48.16
N VAL A 110 -0.06 6.40 -48.90
CA VAL A 110 -0.16 7.83 -48.59
C VAL A 110 -1.40 8.38 -49.29
N ASN A 111 -2.43 8.72 -48.51
CA ASN A 111 -3.63 9.38 -48.99
C ASN A 111 -3.46 10.90 -49.00
N ASN A 112 -4.21 11.59 -49.86
CA ASN A 112 -4.22 13.06 -49.97
C ASN A 112 -2.81 13.66 -50.20
N GLY A 113 -1.96 12.93 -50.92
CA GLY A 113 -0.61 13.36 -51.22
C GLY A 113 0.03 12.47 -52.27
N LYS A 114 1.04 13.01 -52.96
CA LYS A 114 1.89 12.31 -53.91
C LYS A 114 3.28 12.16 -53.30
N ILE A 115 3.80 10.94 -53.28
CA ILE A 115 5.16 10.67 -52.82
C ILE A 115 6.15 11.38 -53.75
N ALA A 116 6.95 12.30 -53.18
CA ALA A 116 7.84 13.19 -53.91
C ALA A 116 9.22 12.58 -54.14
N GLU A 117 9.72 11.82 -53.16
CA GLU A 117 11.01 11.12 -53.20
C GLU A 117 10.86 9.68 -52.74
N THR A 118 11.83 8.84 -53.06
CA THR A 118 11.90 7.46 -52.54
C THR A 118 11.89 7.49 -51.01
N PRO A 119 10.96 6.80 -50.33
CA PRO A 119 10.96 6.73 -48.87
C PRO A 119 12.25 6.12 -48.34
N GLN A 120 12.80 6.69 -47.26
CA GLN A 120 14.10 6.30 -46.71
C GLN A 120 13.95 5.77 -45.29
N ILE A 121 14.67 4.69 -44.97
CA ILE A 121 14.79 4.22 -43.58
C ILE A 121 15.74 5.18 -42.85
N LEU A 122 15.27 5.80 -41.77
CA LEU A 122 16.07 6.67 -40.91
C LEU A 122 16.78 5.88 -39.81
N GLU A 123 16.05 4.94 -39.20
CA GLU A 123 16.46 4.25 -37.99
C GLU A 123 15.87 2.85 -37.96
N THR A 124 16.62 1.91 -37.39
CA THR A 124 16.17 0.55 -37.08
C THR A 124 16.60 0.21 -35.66
N SER A 125 15.79 -0.56 -34.94
CA SER A 125 16.10 -0.96 -33.56
C SER A 125 17.22 -2.00 -33.45
N ASN A 126 17.53 -2.70 -34.54
CA ASN A 126 18.60 -3.70 -34.59
C ASN A 126 19.28 -3.76 -35.97
N ASP A 127 20.44 -4.43 -36.03
CA ASP A 127 21.25 -4.59 -37.25
C ASP A 127 20.59 -5.52 -38.27
N PHE A 128 19.75 -6.47 -37.83
CA PHE A 128 19.04 -7.36 -38.75
C PHE A 128 18.10 -6.56 -39.65
N LEU A 129 17.23 -5.75 -39.06
CA LEU A 129 16.33 -4.87 -39.80
C LEU A 129 17.11 -3.91 -40.69
N LYS A 130 18.23 -3.36 -40.21
CA LYS A 130 19.09 -2.47 -41.02
C LYS A 130 19.57 -3.11 -42.32
N ASN A 131 19.91 -4.40 -42.28
CA ASN A 131 20.51 -5.11 -43.41
C ASN A 131 19.47 -5.75 -44.34
N TYR A 132 18.30 -6.12 -43.81
CA TYR A 132 17.32 -6.92 -44.54
C TYR A 132 16.01 -6.18 -44.87
N LEU A 133 15.70 -5.08 -44.19
CA LEU A 133 14.53 -4.27 -44.52
C LEU A 133 14.77 -3.50 -45.83
N LYS A 134 13.82 -3.64 -46.74
CA LYS A 134 13.81 -2.99 -48.05
C LYS A 134 12.49 -2.26 -48.22
N VAL A 135 12.61 -1.02 -48.70
CA VAL A 135 11.47 -0.16 -48.99
C VAL A 135 11.41 0.06 -50.50
N SER A 136 10.24 -0.11 -51.08
CA SER A 136 9.93 0.29 -52.45
C SER A 136 8.61 1.04 -52.47
N TYR A 137 8.28 1.68 -53.58
CA TYR A 137 7.02 2.39 -53.74
C TYR A 137 6.56 2.32 -55.20
N ASP A 138 5.29 2.59 -55.46
CA ASP A 138 4.72 2.64 -56.80
C ASP A 138 4.11 4.00 -57.14
N SER A 139 3.59 4.10 -58.37
CA SER A 139 2.91 5.30 -58.88
C SER A 139 1.55 5.57 -58.23
N THR A 140 1.04 4.67 -57.37
CA THR A 140 -0.24 4.80 -56.68
C THR A 140 -0.10 5.36 -55.26
N ASN A 141 1.10 5.85 -54.90
CA ASN A 141 1.47 6.29 -53.56
C ASN A 141 1.43 5.17 -52.51
N THR A 142 1.59 3.91 -52.97
CA THR A 142 1.74 2.77 -52.08
C THR A 142 3.22 2.55 -51.81
N VAL A 143 3.60 2.53 -50.54
CA VAL A 143 4.92 2.14 -50.06
C VAL A 143 4.86 0.67 -49.67
N PHE A 144 5.74 -0.14 -50.26
CA PHE A 144 5.88 -1.55 -49.97
C PHE A 144 7.11 -1.82 -49.10
N LEU A 145 6.91 -2.69 -48.13
CA LEU A 145 7.94 -3.20 -47.23
C LEU A 145 8.07 -4.69 -47.51
N ASN A 146 9.30 -5.18 -47.63
CA ASN A 146 9.48 -6.63 -47.70
C ASN A 146 9.05 -7.27 -46.38
N LYS A 147 8.52 -8.49 -46.49
CA LYS A 147 8.09 -9.32 -45.35
C LYS A 147 9.34 -9.89 -44.70
N THR A 148 9.94 -9.13 -43.79
CA THR A 148 11.11 -9.54 -42.99
C THR A 148 10.68 -9.83 -41.55
N GLN A 149 11.48 -10.61 -40.82
CA GLN A 149 11.22 -10.87 -39.40
C GLN A 149 11.30 -9.58 -38.56
N ILE A 150 10.32 -9.37 -37.68
CA ILE A 150 10.25 -8.25 -36.73
C ILE A 150 10.00 -8.84 -35.33
N ASP A 151 11.05 -8.91 -34.52
CA ASP A 151 10.95 -9.44 -33.15
C ASP A 151 10.11 -8.51 -32.26
N GLN A 152 9.65 -9.05 -31.13
CA GLN A 152 8.92 -8.29 -30.13
C GLN A 152 9.69 -7.00 -29.73
N ASN A 153 8.97 -5.89 -29.64
CA ASN A 153 9.45 -4.55 -29.30
C ASN A 153 10.49 -3.97 -30.27
N GLN A 154 10.67 -4.57 -31.44
CA GLN A 154 11.55 -4.02 -32.49
C GLN A 154 10.78 -3.07 -33.42
N PHE A 155 11.50 -2.10 -33.98
CA PHE A 155 10.93 -1.05 -34.80
C PHE A 155 11.88 -0.58 -35.90
N PHE A 156 11.31 0.14 -36.86
CA PHE A 156 12.04 0.94 -37.81
C PHE A 156 11.28 2.22 -38.15
N THR A 157 12.01 3.26 -38.52
CA THR A 157 11.46 4.57 -38.82
C THR A 157 11.72 4.91 -40.27
N ILE A 158 10.69 5.35 -40.98
CA ILE A 158 10.71 5.72 -42.39
C ILE A 158 10.41 7.21 -42.53
N LYS A 159 11.24 7.87 -43.33
CA LYS A 159 11.05 9.24 -43.81
C LYS A 159 10.29 9.20 -45.13
N ILE A 160 9.18 9.93 -45.20
CA ILE A 160 8.37 10.05 -46.42
C ILE A 160 8.24 11.53 -46.75
N LEU A 161 8.64 11.90 -47.96
CA LEU A 161 8.43 13.24 -48.50
C LEU A 161 7.22 13.20 -49.43
N THR A 162 6.21 14.02 -49.15
CA THR A 162 4.97 14.05 -49.93
C THR A 162 4.62 15.47 -50.36
N ILE A 163 4.10 15.61 -51.57
CA ILE A 163 3.46 16.82 -52.07
C ILE A 163 1.96 16.67 -51.83
N CYS A 164 1.30 17.66 -51.24
CA CYS A 164 -0.15 17.67 -51.08
C CYS A 164 -0.70 19.08 -51.32
N LYS A 165 -2.00 19.19 -51.56
CA LYS A 165 -2.65 20.51 -51.64
C LYS A 165 -2.62 21.19 -50.29
N ASN A 166 -2.60 22.52 -50.27
CA ASN A 166 -2.59 23.31 -49.04
C ASN A 166 -3.84 23.10 -48.17
N SER A 167 -4.96 22.72 -48.78
CA SER A 167 -6.22 22.39 -48.10
C SER A 167 -6.29 20.96 -47.57
N GLU A 168 -5.32 20.10 -47.90
CA GLU A 168 -5.34 18.68 -47.58
C GLU A 168 -4.19 18.32 -46.63
N VAL A 169 -4.45 17.38 -45.72
CA VAL A 169 -3.42 16.82 -44.83
C VAL A 169 -3.17 15.38 -45.27
N PRO A 170 -1.92 15.01 -45.61
CA PRO A 170 -1.60 13.66 -46.03
C PRO A 170 -1.81 12.69 -44.88
N ASP A 171 -2.37 11.53 -45.20
CA ASP A 171 -2.69 10.50 -44.22
C ASP A 171 -2.07 9.15 -44.60
N ILE A 172 -1.81 8.31 -43.61
CA ILE A 172 -1.17 7.00 -43.79
C ILE A 172 -2.18 5.92 -43.53
N LYS A 173 -2.46 5.09 -44.55
CA LYS A 173 -3.32 3.92 -44.42
C LYS A 173 -2.47 2.64 -44.56
N PRO A 174 -2.27 1.87 -43.48
CA PRO A 174 -1.55 0.61 -43.55
C PRO A 174 -2.20 -0.40 -44.49
N VAL A 175 -1.38 -1.25 -45.09
CA VAL A 175 -1.79 -2.36 -45.96
C VAL A 175 -1.05 -3.62 -45.56
N GLY A 176 -1.78 -4.72 -45.45
CA GLY A 176 -1.23 -6.04 -45.16
C GLY A 176 -2.09 -6.84 -44.19
N LYS A 177 -1.68 -8.09 -43.99
CA LYS A 177 -2.29 -8.96 -42.99
C LYS A 177 -1.21 -9.86 -42.39
N ILE A 178 -1.20 -9.94 -41.07
CA ILE A 178 -0.34 -10.84 -40.28
C ILE A 178 -1.24 -11.87 -39.60
N SER A 179 -0.81 -13.12 -39.63
CA SER A 179 -1.48 -14.25 -39.00
C SER A 179 -1.57 -14.04 -37.49
N GLY A 180 -2.75 -14.25 -36.91
CA GLY A 180 -3.00 -14.02 -35.49
C GLY A 180 -3.41 -12.58 -35.11
N MET A 181 -3.30 -11.61 -36.03
CA MET A 181 -3.93 -10.29 -35.86
C MET A 181 -5.39 -10.34 -36.30
N VAL A 182 -6.32 -10.04 -35.39
CA VAL A 182 -7.76 -9.94 -35.71
C VAL A 182 -8.07 -8.60 -36.35
N ASN A 183 -7.61 -7.52 -35.73
CA ASN A 183 -7.88 -6.15 -36.15
C ASN A 183 -6.94 -5.69 -37.28
N GLU A 184 -7.31 -4.59 -37.93
CA GLU A 184 -6.43 -3.86 -38.84
C GLU A 184 -5.25 -3.23 -38.08
N PHE A 185 -4.19 -2.87 -38.78
CA PHE A 185 -3.06 -2.18 -38.18
C PHE A 185 -3.50 -0.82 -37.62
N ALA A 186 -3.19 -0.56 -36.36
CA ALA A 186 -3.51 0.71 -35.74
C ALA A 186 -2.57 1.81 -36.25
N VAL A 187 -3.12 2.99 -36.54
CA VAL A 187 -2.37 4.21 -36.86
C VAL A 187 -2.51 5.16 -35.67
N ARG A 188 -1.38 5.63 -35.13
CA ARG A 188 -1.36 6.56 -33.98
C ARG A 188 -0.67 7.86 -34.36
N ASN A 189 -1.22 8.98 -33.92
CA ASN A 189 -0.60 10.29 -34.13
C ASN A 189 0.07 10.72 -32.82
N ILE A 190 1.30 10.22 -32.59
CA ILE A 190 1.99 10.40 -31.30
C ILE A 190 2.16 11.88 -30.94
N PHE A 191 2.38 12.75 -31.94
CA PHE A 191 2.50 14.20 -31.74
C PHE A 191 1.19 14.90 -31.31
N LYS A 192 0.02 14.24 -31.44
CA LYS A 192 -1.27 14.73 -30.92
C LYS A 192 -1.65 14.05 -29.61
N ASP A 193 -1.34 12.76 -29.49
CA ASP A 193 -1.75 11.95 -28.34
C ASP A 193 -1.12 12.46 -27.02
N GLU A 194 0.09 13.03 -27.05
CA GLU A 194 0.70 13.70 -25.87
C GLU A 194 -0.08 14.93 -25.36
N LEU A 195 -0.93 15.55 -26.20
CA LEU A 195 -1.73 16.72 -25.84
C LEU A 195 -3.17 16.37 -25.40
N GLU A 196 -3.67 15.18 -25.74
CA GLU A 196 -5.07 14.79 -25.52
C GLU A 196 -5.27 13.63 -24.53
N SER A 197 -4.21 12.92 -24.11
CA SER A 197 -4.35 11.68 -23.31
C SER A 197 -4.40 11.87 -21.78
N GLU A 198 -5.28 12.73 -21.28
CA GLU A 198 -5.82 12.56 -19.92
C GLU A 198 -7.19 11.90 -20.00
N ASP A 199 -7.23 10.63 -20.42
CA ASP A 199 -8.43 9.80 -20.22
C ASP A 199 -8.83 9.91 -18.75
N SER A 200 -10.08 10.28 -18.50
CA SER A 200 -10.54 10.47 -17.13
C SER A 200 -10.39 9.16 -16.35
N PHE A 201 -10.05 9.25 -15.06
CA PHE A 201 -9.82 8.08 -14.20
C PHE A 201 -10.96 7.04 -14.29
N PHE A 202 -12.19 7.50 -14.54
CA PHE A 202 -13.37 6.66 -14.70
C PHE A 202 -13.48 6.00 -16.08
N GLU A 203 -13.06 6.64 -17.17
CA GLU A 203 -13.04 6.03 -18.51
C GLU A 203 -12.02 4.91 -18.60
N ARG A 204 -10.85 5.09 -18.00
CA ARG A 204 -9.84 4.02 -17.88
C ARG A 204 -10.37 2.84 -17.05
N LEU A 205 -11.25 3.11 -16.10
CA LEU A 205 -11.85 2.08 -15.26
C LEU A 205 -12.88 1.23 -16.01
N ASN A 206 -13.52 1.75 -17.04
CA ASN A 206 -14.66 1.10 -17.72
C ASN A 206 -14.30 0.47 -19.07
N ASN A 207 -13.20 0.88 -19.70
CA ASN A 207 -12.71 0.32 -20.98
C ASN A 207 -11.71 -0.85 -20.79
N ASP A 208 -11.43 -1.24 -19.56
CA ASP A 208 -10.48 -2.30 -19.25
C ASP A 208 -11.12 -3.71 -19.40
N ASN A 209 -10.29 -4.69 -19.79
CA ASN A 209 -10.68 -6.09 -19.90
C ASN A 209 -11.20 -6.64 -18.54
N PHE A 210 -12.23 -7.50 -18.54
CA PHE A 210 -12.82 -8.11 -17.34
C PHE A 210 -11.77 -8.71 -16.37
N GLY A 211 -10.69 -9.28 -16.91
CA GLY A 211 -9.57 -9.79 -16.10
C GLY A 211 -8.89 -8.73 -15.22
N ILE A 212 -8.83 -7.48 -15.66
CA ILE A 212 -8.27 -6.36 -14.90
C ILE A 212 -9.16 -6.05 -13.68
N HIS A 213 -10.48 -6.14 -13.82
CA HIS A 213 -11.41 -5.98 -12.70
C HIS A 213 -11.26 -7.09 -11.66
N VAL A 214 -11.04 -8.33 -12.09
CA VAL A 214 -10.76 -9.46 -11.19
C VAL A 214 -9.44 -9.23 -10.43
N ALA A 215 -8.38 -8.79 -11.10
CA ALA A 215 -7.12 -8.44 -10.44
C ALA A 215 -7.27 -7.30 -9.42
N ARG A 216 -8.01 -6.24 -9.76
CA ARG A 216 -8.33 -5.11 -8.86
C ARG A 216 -9.10 -5.57 -7.62
N PHE A 217 -10.06 -6.48 -7.78
CA PHE A 217 -10.83 -7.05 -6.65
C PHE A 217 -9.91 -7.70 -5.61
N PHE A 218 -8.98 -8.55 -6.06
CA PHE A 218 -8.01 -9.18 -5.14
C PHE A 218 -7.04 -8.18 -4.53
N TYR A 219 -6.59 -7.18 -5.30
CA TYR A 219 -5.77 -6.09 -4.76
C TYR A 219 -6.48 -5.34 -3.61
N TYR A 220 -7.77 -5.02 -3.76
CA TYR A 220 -8.53 -4.36 -2.71
C TYR A 220 -8.70 -5.22 -1.45
N ILE A 221 -8.86 -6.54 -1.59
CA ILE A 221 -8.90 -7.46 -0.44
C ILE A 221 -7.57 -7.41 0.33
N ILE A 222 -6.43 -7.42 -0.38
CA ILE A 222 -5.11 -7.32 0.26
C ILE A 222 -4.96 -5.97 0.98
N CYS A 223 -5.32 -4.86 0.33
CA CYS A 223 -5.25 -3.54 0.94
C CYS A 223 -6.12 -3.44 2.19
N MET A 224 -7.34 -3.97 2.16
CA MET A 224 -8.22 -4.04 3.34
C MET A 224 -7.61 -4.87 4.47
N ALA A 225 -6.99 -6.01 4.18
CA ALA A 225 -6.31 -6.84 5.18
C ALA A 225 -5.09 -6.13 5.79
N LEU A 226 -4.30 -5.41 4.98
CA LEU A 226 -3.19 -4.60 5.47
C LEU A 226 -3.67 -3.43 6.32
N PHE A 227 -4.78 -2.80 5.91
CA PHE A 227 -5.39 -1.69 6.64
C PHE A 227 -5.97 -2.14 7.99
N SER A 228 -6.58 -3.32 8.05
CA SER A 228 -7.08 -3.87 9.32
C SER A 228 -5.94 -4.21 10.29
N LEU A 229 -4.78 -4.67 9.80
CA LEU A 229 -3.57 -4.83 10.62
C LEU A 229 -3.02 -3.49 11.11
N LEU A 230 -3.00 -2.48 10.24
CA LEU A 230 -2.57 -1.12 10.57
C LEU A 230 -3.44 -0.47 11.65
N ILE A 231 -4.74 -0.77 11.69
CA ILE A 231 -5.66 -0.25 12.72
C ILE A 231 -5.68 -1.13 13.97
N GLY A 232 -5.66 -2.45 13.81
CA GLY A 232 -5.81 -3.41 14.91
C GLY A 232 -4.61 -3.50 15.84
N ILE A 233 -3.39 -3.24 15.36
CA ILE A 233 -2.18 -3.21 16.20
C ILE A 233 -2.17 -1.99 17.15
N PRO A 234 -2.36 -0.74 16.66
CA PRO A 234 -2.35 0.43 17.54
C PRO A 234 -3.58 0.55 18.44
N SER A 235 -4.72 -0.08 18.13
CA SER A 235 -5.93 0.03 18.97
C SER A 235 -5.69 -0.42 20.41
N SER A 236 -4.87 -1.46 20.62
CA SER A 236 -4.48 -1.94 21.96
C SER A 236 -3.69 -0.90 22.75
N LYS A 237 -2.68 -0.27 22.13
CA LYS A 237 -1.85 0.78 22.76
C LYS A 237 -2.60 2.09 22.97
N LEU A 238 -3.59 2.36 22.13
CA LEU A 238 -4.40 3.57 22.21
C LEU A 238 -5.29 3.56 23.46
N SER A 239 -5.86 2.39 23.82
CA SER A 239 -6.63 2.22 25.06
C SER A 239 -5.77 2.55 26.30
N ASP A 240 -4.57 1.98 26.39
CA ASP A 240 -3.65 2.22 27.50
C ASP A 240 -3.25 3.70 27.61
N PHE A 241 -3.09 4.39 26.46
CA PHE A 241 -2.81 5.82 26.43
C PHE A 241 -3.96 6.66 26.99
N PHE A 242 -5.21 6.34 26.61
CA PHE A 242 -6.39 7.03 27.11
C PHE A 242 -6.61 6.81 28.61
N ASP A 243 -6.43 5.58 29.10
CA ASP A 243 -6.55 5.26 30.52
C ASP A 243 -5.49 5.99 31.36
N ASN A 244 -4.24 6.01 30.90
CA ASN A 244 -3.17 6.76 31.56
C ASN A 244 -3.44 8.27 31.56
N LYS A 245 -3.97 8.82 30.46
CA LYS A 245 -4.35 10.24 30.37
C LYS A 245 -5.51 10.57 31.31
N LYS A 246 -6.50 9.68 31.45
CA LYS A 246 -7.63 9.83 32.39
C LYS A 246 -7.13 9.84 33.83
N LYS A 247 -6.29 8.87 34.22
CA LYS A 247 -5.70 8.79 35.57
C LYS A 247 -4.89 10.05 35.91
N LYS A 248 -4.03 10.53 35.01
CA LYS A 248 -3.27 11.78 35.18
C LYS A 248 -4.16 13.00 35.36
N LYS A 249 -5.22 13.13 34.55
CA LYS A 249 -6.19 14.23 34.67
C LYS A 249 -6.92 14.20 36.02
N LEU A 250 -7.29 13.02 36.51
CA LEU A 250 -7.95 12.87 37.82
C LEU A 250 -7.03 13.29 38.96
N ILE A 251 -5.77 12.86 38.95
CA ILE A 251 -4.76 13.28 39.93
C ILE A 251 -4.57 14.81 39.90
N GLN A 252 -4.47 15.40 38.70
CA GLN A 252 -4.33 16.85 38.58
C GLN A 252 -5.57 17.61 39.08
N LYS A 253 -6.78 17.12 38.77
CA LYS A 253 -8.02 17.70 39.30
C LYS A 253 -8.07 17.62 40.82
N PHE A 254 -7.62 16.51 41.42
CA PHE A 254 -7.55 16.36 42.87
C PHE A 254 -6.58 17.37 43.48
N ARG A 255 -5.34 17.44 42.98
CA ARG A 255 -4.33 18.42 43.43
C ARG A 255 -4.81 19.87 43.38
N ASN A 256 -5.61 20.22 42.36
CA ASN A 256 -6.13 21.58 42.19
C ASN A 256 -7.37 21.89 43.06
N LYS A 257 -8.10 20.86 43.53
CA LYS A 257 -9.40 21.02 44.21
C LYS A 257 -9.38 20.62 45.68
N THR A 258 -8.39 19.85 46.12
CA THR A 258 -8.25 19.48 47.54
C THR A 258 -8.08 20.74 48.38
N LYS A 259 -8.71 20.74 49.54
CA LYS A 259 -8.59 21.80 50.55
C LYS A 259 -7.56 21.44 51.62
N ILE A 260 -7.02 20.22 51.58
CA ILE A 260 -6.04 19.71 52.54
C ILE A 260 -4.63 20.05 52.04
N LYS A 261 -3.73 20.40 52.96
CA LYS A 261 -2.32 20.57 52.65
C LYS A 261 -1.70 19.20 52.43
N LEU A 262 -1.38 18.88 51.19
CA LEU A 262 -0.78 17.61 50.81
C LEU A 262 0.66 17.48 51.32
N SER A 263 0.98 16.31 51.85
CA SER A 263 2.29 15.85 52.29
C SER A 263 3.11 15.31 51.12
N ASP A 264 4.43 15.19 51.30
CA ASP A 264 5.30 14.57 50.31
C ASP A 264 5.01 13.06 50.11
N LYS A 265 4.24 12.44 51.03
CA LYS A 265 3.86 11.02 50.99
C LYS A 265 2.63 10.78 50.09
N VAL A 266 1.86 11.82 49.74
CA VAL A 266 0.68 11.71 48.85
C VAL A 266 1.03 11.16 47.47
N ASP A 267 2.26 11.40 47.00
CA ASP A 267 2.68 11.00 45.67
C ASP A 267 2.69 9.48 45.51
N LEU A 268 2.91 8.73 46.61
CA LEU A 268 2.77 7.28 46.61
C LEU A 268 1.34 6.85 46.31
N ILE A 269 0.32 7.57 46.82
CA ILE A 269 -1.09 7.29 46.54
C ILE A 269 -1.36 7.44 45.04
N PHE A 270 -0.85 8.52 44.43
CA PHE A 270 -1.01 8.76 43.01
C PHE A 270 -0.29 7.74 42.14
N GLU A 271 0.90 7.30 42.54
CA GLU A 271 1.62 6.23 41.86
C GLU A 271 0.86 4.91 41.93
N LEU A 272 0.37 4.53 43.12
CA LEU A 272 -0.42 3.31 43.30
C LEU A 272 -1.72 3.32 42.48
N TYR A 273 -2.36 4.48 42.34
CA TYR A 273 -3.53 4.65 41.47
C TYR A 273 -3.16 4.60 39.98
N LYS A 274 -2.02 5.19 39.60
CA LYS A 274 -1.53 5.15 38.22
C LYS A 274 -1.25 3.71 37.79
N ASP A 275 -0.54 2.96 38.63
CA ASP A 275 -0.06 1.62 38.33
C ASP A 275 -1.18 0.56 38.44
N TYR A 276 -2.02 0.64 39.47
CA TYR A 276 -2.98 -0.42 39.79
C TYR A 276 -4.47 0.02 39.75
N GLY A 277 -4.73 1.30 39.47
CA GLY A 277 -6.09 1.84 39.30
C GLY A 277 -6.86 2.04 40.60
N GLU A 278 -8.17 2.22 40.49
CA GLU A 278 -9.07 2.47 41.64
C GLU A 278 -9.13 1.31 42.63
N ARG A 279 -9.01 0.08 42.11
CA ARG A 279 -9.06 -1.14 42.94
C ARG A 279 -7.97 -1.14 44.01
N SER A 280 -6.77 -0.65 43.71
CA SER A 280 -5.70 -0.58 44.70
C SER A 280 -5.97 0.43 45.80
N ILE A 281 -6.54 1.59 45.46
CA ILE A 281 -6.89 2.62 46.44
C ILE A 281 -7.98 2.13 47.39
N LYS A 282 -9.02 1.48 46.87
CA LYS A 282 -10.09 0.87 47.69
C LYS A 282 -9.58 -0.24 48.59
N TRP A 283 -8.70 -1.10 48.05
CA TRP A 283 -8.07 -2.16 48.82
C TRP A 283 -7.18 -1.60 49.92
N LEU A 284 -6.38 -0.58 49.61
CA LEU A 284 -5.45 0.05 50.54
C LEU A 284 -6.17 0.71 51.70
N ASP A 285 -7.21 1.49 51.42
CA ASP A 285 -8.03 2.14 52.44
C ASP A 285 -8.70 1.13 53.38
N ASN A 286 -9.26 0.04 52.84
CA ASN A 286 -9.84 -1.05 53.63
C ASN A 286 -8.80 -1.80 54.48
N THR A 287 -7.58 -1.95 53.96
CA THR A 287 -6.51 -2.68 54.64
C THR A 287 -5.91 -1.84 55.77
N ILE A 288 -5.61 -0.57 55.51
CA ILE A 288 -5.05 0.36 56.49
C ILE A 288 -6.08 0.74 57.58
N SER A 289 -7.38 0.78 57.25
CA SER A 289 -8.43 1.06 58.23
C SER A 289 -8.79 -0.13 59.13
N ASN A 290 -8.23 -1.32 58.88
CA ASN A 290 -8.48 -2.53 59.65
C ASN A 290 -7.18 -3.13 60.17
N ASP A 291 -6.87 -2.85 61.43
CA ASP A 291 -5.63 -3.26 62.08
C ASP A 291 -5.36 -4.77 61.95
N LYS A 292 -6.39 -5.62 62.07
CA LYS A 292 -6.25 -7.07 61.94
C LYS A 292 -5.80 -7.47 60.52
N LYS A 293 -6.37 -6.85 59.48
CA LYS A 293 -5.98 -7.09 58.09
C LYS A 293 -4.57 -6.57 57.81
N LEU A 294 -4.25 -5.38 58.30
CA LEU A 294 -2.93 -4.78 58.14
C LEU A 294 -1.85 -5.65 58.79
N ILE A 295 -2.07 -6.09 60.04
CA ILE A 295 -1.16 -6.99 60.77
C ILE A 295 -0.94 -8.29 59.99
N LYS A 296 -2.01 -8.88 59.42
CA LYS A 296 -1.89 -10.08 58.59
C LYS A 296 -0.95 -9.86 57.40
N HIS A 297 -1.09 -8.75 56.67
CA HIS A 297 -0.27 -8.46 55.49
C HIS A 297 1.18 -8.07 55.84
N VAL A 298 1.39 -7.27 56.88
CA VAL A 298 2.74 -6.89 57.33
C VAL A 298 3.51 -8.10 57.86
N ASN A 299 2.85 -8.97 58.64
CA ASN A 299 3.48 -10.19 59.14
C ASN A 299 3.82 -11.14 57.98
N TYR A 300 2.93 -11.30 56.99
CA TYR A 300 3.19 -12.11 55.80
C TYR A 300 4.49 -11.69 55.07
N ILE A 301 4.68 -10.39 54.84
CA ILE A 301 5.90 -9.85 54.21
C ILE A 301 7.15 -10.14 55.06
N LYS A 302 7.08 -9.92 56.37
CA LYS A 302 8.21 -10.19 57.27
C LYS A 302 8.58 -11.67 57.34
N THR A 303 7.59 -12.58 57.36
CA THR A 303 7.85 -14.03 57.28
C THR A 303 8.47 -14.41 55.94
N LYS A 304 8.13 -13.74 54.85
CA LYS A 304 8.71 -13.95 53.53
C LYS A 304 10.16 -13.48 53.46
N GLU A 305 10.46 -12.31 54.04
CA GLU A 305 11.84 -11.77 54.14
C GLU A 305 12.72 -12.63 55.05
N SER A 306 12.18 -13.14 56.16
CA SER A 306 12.93 -13.94 57.14
C SER A 306 13.19 -15.39 56.69
N ARG A 307 12.51 -15.88 55.65
CA ARG A 307 12.56 -17.29 55.20
C ARG A 307 13.22 -17.50 53.84
N GLY A 308 13.90 -16.49 53.29
CA GLY A 308 14.73 -16.55 52.07
C GLY A 308 14.40 -17.66 51.07
N THR A 309 13.60 -17.36 50.03
CA THR A 309 13.51 -18.14 48.76
C THR A 309 13.46 -19.69 48.83
N ASP A 310 12.93 -20.31 49.88
CA ASP A 310 12.59 -21.74 49.86
C ASP A 310 11.07 -21.92 49.72
N ASP A 311 10.65 -22.33 48.52
CA ASP A 311 9.27 -22.38 48.00
C ASP A 311 8.40 -23.53 48.57
N GLU A 312 8.87 -24.31 49.55
CA GLU A 312 8.26 -25.60 49.91
C GLU A 312 7.24 -25.61 51.07
N LEU A 313 7.01 -24.49 51.77
CA LEU A 313 6.12 -24.46 52.96
C LEU A 313 4.85 -23.61 52.82
N ILE A 314 4.48 -23.21 51.60
CA ILE A 314 3.25 -22.43 51.36
C ILE A 314 1.99 -23.27 51.62
N ASP A 315 2.08 -24.59 51.66
CA ASP A 315 0.92 -25.51 51.67
C ASP A 315 0.15 -25.60 53.01
N ASP A 316 0.76 -25.25 54.15
CA ASP A 316 0.11 -25.41 55.47
C ASP A 316 -0.68 -24.17 55.93
N TYR A 317 -0.32 -22.97 55.46
CA TYR A 317 -1.07 -21.75 55.80
C TYR A 317 -2.33 -21.53 54.94
N GLU A 318 -2.39 -22.17 53.76
CA GLU A 318 -3.52 -22.08 52.83
C GLU A 318 -4.65 -23.08 53.17
N ARG A 319 -4.41 -24.01 54.12
CA ARG A 319 -5.31 -25.14 54.39
C ARG A 319 -6.50 -24.82 55.31
N GLU A 320 -6.47 -23.70 56.05
CA GLU A 320 -7.60 -23.27 56.91
C GLU A 320 -8.67 -22.43 56.19
N GLU A 321 -8.49 -22.08 54.92
CA GLU A 321 -9.48 -21.31 54.13
C GLU A 321 -9.92 -22.05 52.85
N LEU A 322 -10.03 -23.37 52.95
CA LEU A 322 -10.46 -24.26 51.86
C LEU A 322 -11.93 -24.67 52.01
N ILE A 323 -12.83 -23.73 51.76
CA ILE A 323 -14.14 -24.06 51.16
C ILE A 323 -14.42 -23.04 50.06
N GLU A 324 -14.66 -23.56 48.85
CA GLU A 324 -15.29 -22.95 47.68
C GLU A 324 -14.41 -22.36 46.52
N ASN A 325 -14.04 -23.29 45.61
CA ASN A 325 -14.03 -23.25 44.14
C ASN A 325 -13.45 -22.06 43.32
N GLN A 326 -12.65 -22.46 42.31
CA GLN A 326 -12.31 -21.80 41.02
C GLN A 326 -11.69 -20.37 41.00
N MET A 327 -11.42 -19.72 42.13
CA MET A 327 -10.75 -18.39 42.18
C MET A 327 -9.22 -18.40 42.35
N LEU A 328 -8.52 -19.50 42.08
CA LEU A 328 -7.11 -19.65 42.51
C LEU A 328 -6.07 -18.94 41.62
N HIS A 329 -6.32 -18.77 40.31
CA HIS A 329 -5.34 -18.09 39.44
C HIS A 329 -5.41 -16.56 39.50
N GLU A 330 -6.60 -15.97 39.66
CA GLU A 330 -6.72 -14.53 39.89
C GLU A 330 -6.23 -14.14 41.29
N ARG A 331 -6.46 -14.96 42.33
CA ARG A 331 -5.98 -14.65 43.69
C ARG A 331 -4.46 -14.61 43.81
N ARG A 332 -3.70 -15.50 43.12
CA ARG A 332 -2.22 -15.48 43.15
C ARG A 332 -1.60 -14.19 42.60
N TYR A 333 -2.18 -13.61 41.54
CA TYR A 333 -1.70 -12.32 40.98
C TYR A 333 -2.10 -11.12 41.84
N ILE A 334 -3.25 -11.20 42.49
CA ILE A 334 -3.79 -10.15 43.34
C ILE A 334 -2.98 -10.06 44.65
N THR A 335 -2.62 -11.20 45.27
CA THR A 335 -1.83 -11.21 46.51
C THR A 335 -0.39 -10.72 46.30
N SER A 336 0.25 -11.02 45.17
CA SER A 336 1.62 -10.54 44.88
C SER A 336 1.68 -9.04 44.58
N SER A 337 0.65 -8.49 43.94
CA SER A 337 0.60 -7.07 43.58
C SER A 337 0.34 -6.21 44.82
N PHE A 338 -0.52 -6.68 45.73
CA PHE A 338 -0.85 -5.98 46.97
C PHE A 338 0.22 -6.12 48.06
N SER A 339 0.98 -7.22 48.11
CA SER A 339 2.14 -7.31 49.01
C SER A 339 3.18 -6.25 48.68
N ARG A 340 3.45 -6.00 47.40
CA ARG A 340 4.34 -4.93 46.94
C ARG A 340 3.88 -3.53 47.36
N ILE A 341 2.56 -3.31 47.48
CA ILE A 341 2.04 -2.03 47.98
C ILE A 341 2.43 -1.84 49.44
N ILE A 342 2.26 -2.87 50.27
CA ILE A 342 2.62 -2.81 51.70
C ILE A 342 4.13 -2.71 51.89
N GLU A 343 4.94 -3.43 51.09
CA GLU A 343 6.41 -3.28 51.06
C GLU A 343 6.79 -1.81 50.80
N ARG A 344 6.24 -1.19 49.76
CA ARG A 344 6.49 0.23 49.45
C ARG A 344 6.06 1.19 50.56
N LEU A 345 5.01 0.86 51.31
CA LEU A 345 4.55 1.65 52.45
C LEU A 345 5.46 1.52 53.67
N ILE A 346 6.06 0.34 53.88
CA ILE A 346 7.08 0.11 54.91
C ILE A 346 8.36 0.87 54.54
N ASP A 347 8.83 0.74 53.29
CA ASP A 347 10.03 1.40 52.79
C ASP A 347 9.97 2.93 52.86
N LYS A 348 8.76 3.50 52.74
CA LYS A 348 8.50 4.95 52.83
C LYS A 348 8.16 5.42 54.25
N GLU A 349 8.31 4.56 55.25
CA GLU A 349 8.02 4.85 56.65
C GLU A 349 6.59 5.37 56.86
N ILE A 350 5.64 4.87 56.06
CA ILE A 350 4.20 5.15 56.20
C ILE A 350 3.59 4.13 57.17
N ILE A 351 4.10 2.89 57.15
CA ILE A 351 3.76 1.86 58.13
C ILE A 351 5.02 1.58 58.97
N THR A 352 4.92 1.77 60.29
CA THR A 352 5.98 1.45 61.24
C THR A 352 5.49 0.43 62.27
N LYS A 353 6.41 -0.37 62.82
CA LYS A 353 6.12 -1.35 63.88
C LYS A 353 6.88 -0.96 65.14
N GLU A 354 6.18 -0.53 66.17
CA GLU A 354 6.73 -0.19 67.49
C GLU A 354 6.14 -1.14 68.53
N ASN A 355 6.97 -1.92 69.22
CA ASN A 355 6.55 -2.81 70.33
C ASN A 355 5.33 -3.69 69.99
N GLU A 356 5.38 -4.36 68.84
CA GLU A 356 4.30 -5.20 68.29
C GLU A 356 3.03 -4.48 67.82
N VAL A 357 2.93 -3.16 68.04
CA VAL A 357 1.85 -2.34 67.52
C VAL A 357 2.25 -1.78 66.15
N ILE A 358 1.41 -2.01 65.15
CA ILE A 358 1.57 -1.41 63.83
C ILE A 358 0.94 -0.03 63.86
N LYS A 359 1.73 0.99 63.59
CA LYS A 359 1.28 2.37 63.42
C LYS A 359 1.33 2.72 61.95
N VAL A 360 0.36 3.53 61.54
CA VAL A 360 0.30 4.06 60.19
C VAL A 360 0.22 5.56 60.30
N ASP A 361 0.94 6.25 59.43
CA ASP A 361 0.94 7.70 59.33
C ASP A 361 -0.50 8.22 59.14
N GLU A 362 -1.00 8.99 60.13
CA GLU A 362 -2.38 9.49 60.14
C GLU A 362 -2.62 10.54 59.04
N VAL A 363 -1.60 11.32 58.68
CA VAL A 363 -1.70 12.29 57.58
C VAL A 363 -1.89 11.54 56.25
N PHE A 364 -1.13 10.46 56.05
CA PHE A 364 -1.29 9.60 54.87
C PHE A 364 -2.68 8.94 54.82
N LYS A 365 -3.22 8.49 55.96
CA LYS A 365 -4.59 7.94 56.03
C LYS A 365 -5.64 8.94 55.60
N GLU A 366 -5.54 10.18 56.08
CA GLU A 366 -6.48 11.25 55.74
C GLU A 366 -6.42 11.58 54.24
N GLU A 367 -5.22 11.70 53.69
CA GLU A 367 -5.01 11.93 52.24
C GLU A 367 -5.56 10.79 51.37
N LEU A 368 -5.36 9.54 51.80
CA LEU A 368 -5.88 8.36 51.10
C LEU A 368 -7.41 8.34 51.10
N LYS A 369 -8.03 8.66 52.24
CA LYS A 369 -9.50 8.76 52.36
C LYS A 369 -10.06 9.88 51.49
N GLU A 370 -9.43 11.06 51.50
CA GLU A 370 -9.87 12.19 50.68
C GLU A 370 -9.73 11.88 49.18
N PHE A 371 -8.62 11.26 48.77
CA PHE A 371 -8.42 10.87 47.37
C PHE A 371 -9.40 9.77 46.93
N LYS A 372 -9.65 8.77 47.77
CA LYS A 372 -10.68 7.75 47.51
C LYS A 372 -12.05 8.37 47.35
N TYR A 373 -12.45 9.25 48.28
CA TYR A 373 -13.72 9.98 48.21
C TYR A 373 -13.82 10.79 46.92
N PHE A 374 -12.74 11.45 46.51
CA PHE A 374 -12.69 12.18 45.24
C PHE A 374 -12.87 11.27 44.03
N ILE A 375 -12.26 10.08 44.01
CA ILE A 375 -12.44 9.10 42.92
C ILE A 375 -13.90 8.62 42.88
N ASP A 376 -14.51 8.31 44.02
CA ASP A 376 -15.90 7.80 44.11
C ASP A 376 -16.95 8.84 43.65
N LEU A 377 -16.58 10.14 43.59
CA LEU A 377 -17.44 11.23 43.10
C LEU A 377 -17.32 11.53 41.60
N GLN A 378 -16.37 10.92 40.88
CA GLN A 378 -16.14 11.14 39.45
C GLN A 378 -16.79 10.05 38.60
#